data_AF-A0A2K8PJ09-F1
#
_entry.id   AF-A0A2K8PJ09-F1
#
_cell.length_a   1.000
_cell.length_b   1.000
_cell.length_c   1.000
_cell.angle_alpha   90.00
_cell.angle_beta   90.00
_cell.angle_gamma   90.00
#
_symmetry.space_group_name_H-M   'P 1'
#
loop_
_entity.id
_entity.type
_entity.pdbx_description
1 polymer ?
#
loop_
_entity_poly.entity_id
_entity_poly.type
_entity_poly.pdbx_seq_one_letter_code
_entity_poly.pdbx_strand_id
1 'polypeptide(L)'
;MLWGAAFGTAVVGCSAAEPEPAGPPTAGPLLSVSQICAGLFTGDGGKALERILESTEFQIRDEKGNPEAGAVARAMEGAYRSGAKIHDAPQPVCRIVGTAKDGYRPTAHVMFTAYSKYDADPADLPGASARGPRVWRQGKSVDVTFDCVSVRVGSTSDIPLQVTAAFQEQWQGSKGPTALGQDYLAVTHSAALAVAKALGCVDDGGLPARAQELPPAAGAGSAPAGRPAP
;
A
#
# COMPACT_ATOMS: atom_id res chain seq x y z
N MET A 1 66.92 38.51 -25.77
CA MET A 1 65.48 38.58 -25.38
C MET A 1 65.07 37.14 -25.06
N LEU A 2 65.36 36.62 -23.87
CA LEU A 2 64.54 36.67 -22.65
C LEU A 2 63.11 36.17 -22.86
N TRP A 3 62.85 34.95 -22.38
CA TRP A 3 61.61 34.31 -21.83
C TRP A 3 61.78 32.78 -22.04
N GLY A 4 61.78 31.88 -21.06
CA GLY A 4 61.25 31.90 -19.69
C GLY A 4 59.87 31.23 -19.65
N ALA A 5 59.81 29.92 -19.39
CA ALA A 5 58.60 29.26 -18.85
C ALA A 5 58.99 27.96 -18.13
N ALA A 6 58.95 28.03 -16.80
CA ALA A 6 59.05 26.90 -15.89
C ALA A 6 57.70 26.15 -15.85
N PHE A 7 57.71 24.83 -16.05
CA PHE A 7 56.56 23.97 -15.80
C PHE A 7 56.56 23.53 -14.33
N GLY A 8 55.73 24.18 -13.52
CA GLY A 8 55.39 23.72 -12.18
C GLY A 8 54.24 22.71 -12.26
N THR A 9 54.49 21.47 -11.82
CA THR A 9 53.45 20.45 -11.61
C THR A 9 52.77 20.70 -10.27
N ALA A 10 51.59 21.32 -10.29
CA ALA A 10 50.71 21.39 -9.14
C ALA A 10 49.94 20.07 -9.01
N VAL A 11 50.21 19.32 -7.95
CA VAL A 11 49.43 18.16 -7.53
C VAL A 11 48.12 18.69 -6.96
N VAL A 12 47.04 18.60 -7.72
CA VAL A 12 45.70 18.92 -7.21
C VAL A 12 45.23 17.73 -6.37
N GLY A 13 45.44 17.84 -5.05
CA GLY A 13 44.81 16.94 -4.10
C GLY A 13 43.31 17.19 -4.08
N CYS A 14 42.55 16.33 -4.75
CA CYS A 14 41.10 16.23 -4.52
C CYS A 14 40.89 15.65 -3.12
N SER A 15 40.74 16.51 -2.12
CA SER A 15 40.01 16.13 -0.91
C SER A 15 38.57 15.85 -1.33
N ALA A 16 38.26 14.59 -1.56
CA ALA A 16 36.89 14.11 -1.57
C ALA A 16 36.31 14.42 -0.19
N ALA A 17 35.49 15.47 -0.10
CA ALA A 17 34.63 15.67 1.04
C ALA A 17 33.73 14.43 1.11
N GLU A 18 33.92 13.64 2.17
CA GLU A 18 32.99 12.57 2.53
C GLU A 18 31.57 13.16 2.55
N PRO A 19 30.57 12.50 1.96
CA PRO A 19 29.19 12.95 2.06
C PRO A 19 28.84 13.02 3.54
N GLU A 20 28.56 14.24 4.00
CA GLU A 20 28.04 14.49 5.34
C GLU A 20 26.87 13.52 5.56
N PRO A 21 26.85 12.75 6.68
CA PRO A 21 25.74 11.84 6.94
C PRO A 21 24.46 12.65 6.89
N ALA A 22 23.54 12.27 5.99
CA ALA A 22 22.25 12.91 5.90
C ALA A 22 21.67 13.03 7.31
N GLY A 23 21.46 14.28 7.76
CA GLY A 23 20.92 14.55 9.08
C GLY A 23 19.64 13.73 9.33
N PRO A 24 19.29 13.47 10.60
CA PRO A 24 18.11 12.67 10.91
C PRO A 24 16.90 13.21 10.13
N PRO A 25 16.11 12.33 9.49
CA PRO A 25 15.00 12.75 8.64
C PRO A 25 14.13 13.73 9.41
N THR A 26 13.95 14.93 8.86
CA THR A 26 13.14 15.98 9.47
C THR A 26 11.75 15.40 9.69
N ALA A 27 11.26 15.43 10.93
CA ALA A 27 9.93 14.91 11.24
C ALA A 27 8.90 15.69 10.41
N GLY A 28 8.26 15.01 9.45
CA GLY A 28 7.22 15.58 8.62
C GLY A 28 6.03 16.10 9.45
N PRO A 29 5.11 16.86 8.84
CA PRO A 29 3.95 17.39 9.53
C PRO A 29 3.10 16.27 10.14
N LEU A 30 2.54 16.54 11.32
CA LEU A 30 1.53 15.68 11.93
C LEU A 30 0.20 15.86 11.18
N LEU A 31 -0.41 14.75 10.81
CA LEU A 31 -1.63 14.66 10.02
C LEU A 31 -2.71 13.94 10.82
N SER A 32 -3.96 14.36 10.68
CA SER A 32 -5.10 13.62 11.20
C SER A 32 -5.39 12.38 10.34
N VAL A 33 -6.30 11.52 10.80
CA VAL A 33 -6.72 10.32 10.06
C VAL A 33 -7.36 10.62 8.70
N SER A 34 -7.97 11.80 8.53
CA SER A 34 -8.55 12.21 7.25
C SER A 34 -7.52 12.77 6.28
N GLN A 35 -6.37 13.23 6.78
CA GLN A 35 -5.27 13.78 6.01
C GLN A 35 -4.24 12.72 5.63
N ILE A 36 -4.06 11.70 6.49
CA ILE A 36 -3.16 10.58 6.24
C ILE A 36 -3.71 9.67 5.13
N CYS A 37 -2.83 9.30 4.22
CA CYS A 37 -3.15 8.60 2.97
C CYS A 37 -4.31 9.27 2.20
N ALA A 38 -4.41 10.61 2.33
CA ALA A 38 -5.36 11.51 1.68
C ALA A 38 -6.76 10.89 1.47
N GLY A 39 -7.39 10.46 2.56
CA GLY A 39 -8.79 10.01 2.57
C GLY A 39 -9.01 8.51 2.28
N LEU A 40 -7.97 7.68 2.27
CA LEU A 40 -8.15 6.21 2.19
C LEU A 40 -8.87 5.62 3.42
N PHE A 41 -8.84 6.30 4.57
CA PHE A 41 -9.46 5.84 5.80
C PHE A 41 -10.62 6.75 6.20
N THR A 42 -11.85 6.26 6.01
CA THR A 42 -13.07 6.99 6.37
C THR A 42 -13.87 6.18 7.37
N GLY A 43 -14.74 6.87 8.12
CA GLY A 43 -15.67 6.25 9.07
C GLY A 43 -14.98 5.27 10.03
N ASP A 44 -15.41 4.01 10.00
CA ASP A 44 -14.91 2.96 10.89
C ASP A 44 -13.44 2.59 10.62
N GLY A 45 -12.98 2.67 9.37
CA GLY A 45 -11.58 2.43 9.02
C GLY A 45 -10.64 3.46 9.65
N GLY A 46 -11.04 4.72 9.69
CA GLY A 46 -10.27 5.78 10.36
C GLY A 46 -10.17 5.54 11.88
N LYS A 47 -11.31 5.31 12.54
CA LYS A 47 -11.33 5.00 13.98
C LYS A 47 -10.55 3.74 14.34
N ALA A 48 -10.59 2.73 13.47
CA ALA A 48 -9.81 1.51 13.62
C ALA A 48 -8.31 1.79 13.53
N LEU A 49 -7.88 2.62 12.57
CA LEU A 49 -6.48 3.01 12.45
C LEU A 49 -5.97 3.72 13.71
N GLU A 50 -6.76 4.63 14.29
CA GLU A 50 -6.43 5.32 15.54
C GLU A 50 -6.27 4.35 16.72
N ARG A 51 -7.11 3.31 16.81
CA ARG A 51 -6.99 2.26 17.84
C ARG A 51 -5.76 1.39 17.63
N ILE A 52 -5.46 0.99 16.39
CA ILE A 52 -4.31 0.14 16.07
C ILE A 52 -3.00 0.86 16.35
N LEU A 53 -2.89 2.12 15.93
CA LEU A 53 -1.69 2.94 16.10
C LEU A 53 -1.67 3.70 17.42
N GLU A 54 -2.69 3.51 18.24
CA GLU A 54 -2.88 4.19 19.54
C GLU A 54 -2.63 5.70 19.46
N SER A 55 -3.07 6.33 18.37
CA SER A 55 -2.77 7.73 18.05
C SER A 55 -3.90 8.37 17.27
N THR A 56 -4.07 9.68 17.41
CA THR A 56 -4.96 10.52 16.58
C THR A 56 -4.19 11.41 15.62
N GLU A 57 -2.86 11.46 15.77
CA GLU A 57 -1.94 12.22 14.94
C GLU A 57 -0.92 11.26 14.31
N PHE A 58 -0.61 11.47 13.04
CA PHE A 58 0.17 10.55 12.24
C PHE A 58 1.24 11.27 11.43
N GLN A 59 2.30 10.54 11.09
CA GLN A 59 3.28 10.97 10.11
C GLN A 59 3.32 9.96 8.96
N ILE A 60 3.59 10.45 7.76
CA ILE A 60 3.97 9.59 6.64
C ILE A 60 5.47 9.33 6.75
N ARG A 61 5.88 8.06 6.68
CA ARG A 61 7.29 7.68 6.86
C ARG A 61 8.20 8.15 5.70
N ASP A 62 7.65 8.29 4.50
CA ASP A 62 8.31 8.67 3.27
C ASP A 62 7.54 9.80 2.56
N GLU A 63 8.16 10.93 2.21
CA GLU A 63 7.44 12.07 1.59
C GLU A 63 6.73 11.73 0.27
N LYS A 64 7.13 10.64 -0.41
CA LYS A 64 6.45 10.06 -1.58
C LYS A 64 5.21 9.21 -1.25
N GLY A 65 4.97 8.91 0.03
CA GLY A 65 4.12 7.83 0.52
C GLY A 65 2.80 8.26 1.14
N ASN A 66 2.23 9.39 0.71
CA ASN A 66 0.87 9.80 1.04
C ASN A 66 -0.10 9.60 -0.15
N PRO A 67 -0.22 8.39 -0.74
CA PRO A 67 -1.06 8.23 -1.92
C PRO A 67 -2.53 8.40 -1.57
N GLU A 68 -3.21 9.32 -2.26
CA GLU A 68 -4.66 9.40 -2.28
C GLU A 68 -5.25 8.24 -3.11
N ALA A 69 -6.52 7.91 -2.89
CA ALA A 69 -7.23 6.86 -3.65
C ALA A 69 -7.13 7.07 -5.17
N GLY A 70 -7.20 8.32 -5.64
CA GLY A 70 -7.06 8.65 -7.06
C GLY A 70 -5.67 8.36 -7.63
N ALA A 71 -4.61 8.56 -6.85
CA ALA A 71 -3.24 8.25 -7.26
C ALA A 71 -3.02 6.74 -7.31
N VAL A 72 -3.55 5.99 -6.32
CA VAL A 72 -3.55 4.53 -6.35
C VAL A 72 -4.30 4.01 -7.58
N ALA A 73 -5.50 4.52 -7.84
CA ALA A 73 -6.31 4.13 -9.00
C ALA A 73 -5.59 4.39 -10.34
N ARG A 74 -4.93 5.54 -10.49
CA ARG A 74 -4.12 5.85 -11.70
C ARG A 74 -2.94 4.89 -11.86
N ALA A 75 -2.26 4.55 -10.77
CA ALA A 75 -1.17 3.56 -10.81
C ALA A 75 -1.69 2.19 -11.25
N MET A 76 -2.83 1.76 -10.72
CA MET A 76 -3.47 0.49 -11.09
C MET A 76 -4.00 0.46 -12.53
N GLU A 77 -4.55 1.57 -13.03
CA GLU A 77 -4.90 1.71 -14.45
C GLU A 77 -3.67 1.56 -15.34
N GLY A 78 -2.58 2.25 -14.99
CA GLY A 78 -1.32 2.16 -15.72
C GLY A 78 -0.76 0.73 -15.72
N ALA A 79 -0.80 0.06 -14.56
CA ALA A 79 -0.41 -1.32 -14.38
C ALA A 79 -1.27 -2.26 -15.22
N TYR A 80 -2.60 -2.11 -15.21
CA TYR A 80 -3.50 -2.94 -16.03
C TYR A 80 -3.22 -2.79 -17.54
N ARG A 81 -3.00 -1.55 -17.99
CA ARG A 81 -2.71 -1.25 -19.40
C ARG A 81 -1.31 -1.70 -19.85
N SER A 82 -0.38 -1.99 -18.92
CA SER A 82 0.93 -2.56 -19.27
C SER A 82 0.87 -4.05 -19.63
N GLY A 83 -0.29 -4.69 -19.43
CA GLY A 83 -0.53 -6.09 -19.83
C GLY A 83 0.35 -7.06 -19.05
N ALA A 84 1.15 -7.85 -19.76
CA ALA A 84 2.04 -8.87 -19.18
C ALA A 84 3.21 -8.31 -18.34
N LYS A 85 3.31 -6.98 -18.16
CA LYS A 85 4.30 -6.32 -17.28
C LYS A 85 3.66 -5.72 -16.03
N ILE A 86 2.45 -6.14 -15.68
CA ILE A 86 1.73 -5.61 -14.52
C ILE A 86 2.46 -5.92 -13.21
N HIS A 87 3.17 -7.06 -13.13
CA HIS A 87 4.02 -7.41 -11.98
C HIS A 87 5.20 -6.44 -11.75
N ASP A 88 5.69 -5.78 -12.80
CA ASP A 88 6.76 -4.78 -12.72
C ASP A 88 6.25 -3.41 -12.26
N ALA A 89 4.92 -3.22 -12.21
CA ALA A 89 4.35 -1.93 -11.88
C ALA A 89 4.63 -1.55 -10.42
N PRO A 90 4.98 -0.27 -10.15
CA PRO A 90 5.15 0.19 -8.78
C PRO A 90 3.90 -0.04 -7.94
N GLN A 91 4.05 -0.68 -6.79
CA GLN A 91 2.98 -0.91 -5.83
C GLN A 91 2.82 0.33 -4.95
N PRO A 92 1.66 1.03 -4.99
CA PRO A 92 1.41 2.14 -4.09
C PRO A 92 1.38 1.63 -2.65
N VAL A 93 2.13 2.29 -1.77
CA VAL A 93 2.16 2.00 -0.34
C VAL A 93 1.94 3.28 0.44
N CYS A 94 1.04 3.25 1.42
CA CYS A 94 0.96 4.26 2.44
C CYS A 94 1.56 3.75 3.75
N ARG A 95 2.67 4.34 4.19
CA ARG A 95 3.38 3.97 5.42
C ARG A 95 3.09 4.97 6.52
N ILE A 96 2.44 4.49 7.58
CA ILE A 96 1.84 5.33 8.60
C ILE A 96 2.58 5.11 9.92
N VAL A 97 2.89 6.22 10.57
CA VAL A 97 3.58 6.25 11.85
C VAL A 97 2.69 6.98 12.85
N GLY A 98 2.34 6.35 13.96
CA GLY A 98 1.64 6.97 15.07
C GLY A 98 2.57 7.76 16.00
N THR A 99 2.00 8.46 16.97
CA THR A 99 2.75 9.19 17.99
C THR A 99 3.57 8.23 18.88
N ALA A 100 4.79 8.64 19.24
CA ALA A 100 5.63 7.85 20.13
C ALA A 100 5.07 7.80 21.56
N LYS A 101 5.15 6.64 22.21
CA LYS A 101 4.70 6.39 23.59
C LYS A 101 5.68 5.45 24.28
N ASP A 102 6.03 5.72 25.54
CA ASP A 102 6.79 4.82 26.42
C ASP A 102 7.93 4.02 25.74
N GLY A 103 8.75 4.70 24.92
CA GLY A 103 9.89 4.10 24.23
C GLY A 103 9.57 3.30 22.95
N TYR A 104 8.31 3.26 22.49
CA TYR A 104 7.92 2.67 21.21
C TYR A 104 7.17 3.67 20.31
N ARG A 105 7.06 3.32 19.03
CA ARG A 105 6.32 4.09 18.04
C ARG A 105 5.49 3.15 17.17
N PRO A 106 4.14 3.19 17.27
CA PRO A 106 3.28 2.34 16.45
C PRO A 106 3.45 2.64 14.96
N THR A 107 3.52 1.58 14.15
CA THR A 107 3.68 1.69 12.69
C THR A 107 2.84 0.65 11.97
N ALA A 108 2.28 1.06 10.83
CA ALA A 108 1.56 0.18 9.93
C ALA A 108 1.73 0.64 8.49
N HIS A 109 1.37 -0.20 7.53
CA HIS A 109 1.22 0.24 6.15
C HIS A 109 0.01 -0.40 5.48
N VAL A 110 -0.46 0.27 4.43
CA VAL A 110 -1.39 -0.29 3.45
C VAL A 110 -0.70 -0.32 2.10
N MET A 111 -0.65 -1.49 1.50
CA MET A 111 -0.08 -1.73 0.17
C MET A 111 -1.19 -2.13 -0.80
N PHE A 112 -1.05 -1.70 -2.05
CA PHE A 112 -1.99 -1.98 -3.10
C PHE A 112 -1.31 -2.72 -4.25
N THR A 113 -1.89 -3.85 -4.65
CA THR A 113 -1.39 -4.66 -5.77
C THR A 113 -2.49 -4.85 -6.80
N ALA A 114 -2.12 -4.72 -8.07
CA ALA A 114 -2.98 -4.98 -9.21
C ALA A 114 -2.56 -6.27 -9.90
N TYR A 115 -3.53 -7.10 -10.27
CA TYR A 115 -3.34 -8.31 -11.05
C TYR A 115 -4.28 -8.29 -12.26
N SER A 116 -3.85 -8.88 -13.36
CA SER A 116 -4.63 -9.02 -14.59
C SER A 116 -4.47 -10.42 -15.16
N LYS A 117 -5.48 -10.90 -15.89
CA LYS A 117 -5.38 -12.21 -16.57
C LYS A 117 -4.36 -12.25 -17.70
N TYR A 118 -3.81 -11.10 -18.10
CA TYR A 118 -2.71 -11.06 -19.06
C TYR A 118 -1.36 -11.48 -18.46
N ASP A 119 -1.25 -11.58 -17.13
CA ASP A 119 0.01 -11.80 -16.40
C ASP A 119 0.01 -13.08 -15.54
N ALA A 120 -1.14 -13.72 -15.40
CA ALA A 120 -1.25 -14.95 -14.63
C ALA A 120 -1.06 -16.16 -15.54
N ASP A 121 -0.27 -17.14 -15.07
CA ASP A 121 -0.43 -18.52 -15.54
C ASP A 121 -1.94 -18.85 -15.41
N PRO A 122 -2.59 -19.43 -16.44
CA PRO A 122 -3.96 -19.90 -16.32
C PRO A 122 -4.25 -20.75 -15.08
N ALA A 123 -3.23 -21.40 -14.49
CA ALA A 123 -3.30 -22.12 -13.22
C ALA A 123 -3.39 -21.21 -11.97
N ASP A 124 -2.83 -20.00 -12.03
CA ASP A 124 -2.85 -18.98 -10.96
C ASP A 124 -4.08 -18.07 -11.06
N LEU A 125 -4.84 -18.18 -12.16
CA LEU A 125 -6.08 -17.45 -12.31
C LEU A 125 -7.13 -17.97 -11.35
N PRO A 126 -7.77 -17.09 -10.55
CA PRO A 126 -8.94 -17.48 -9.81
C PRO A 126 -9.98 -18.01 -10.79
N GLY A 127 -10.41 -19.26 -10.59
CA GLY A 127 -11.49 -19.86 -11.36
C GLY A 127 -12.77 -19.03 -11.26
N ALA A 128 -13.77 -19.33 -12.09
CA ALA A 128 -15.05 -18.59 -12.07
C ALA A 128 -15.72 -18.55 -10.67
N SER A 129 -15.39 -19.51 -9.79
CA SER A 129 -15.81 -19.59 -8.38
C SER A 129 -15.09 -18.62 -7.43
N ALA A 130 -14.01 -17.99 -7.86
CA ALA A 130 -13.21 -17.06 -7.07
C ALA A 130 -13.42 -15.61 -7.53
N ARG A 131 -14.67 -15.26 -7.86
CA ARG A 131 -15.09 -13.88 -8.18
C ARG A 131 -15.59 -13.15 -6.93
N GLY A 132 -15.47 -11.82 -6.95
CA GLY A 132 -16.02 -10.92 -5.91
C GLY A 132 -15.09 -10.74 -4.70
N PRO A 133 -15.51 -10.02 -3.64
CA PRO A 133 -14.65 -9.74 -2.50
C PRO A 133 -14.16 -11.01 -1.80
N ARG A 134 -12.89 -11.00 -1.40
CA ARG A 134 -12.24 -12.08 -0.66
C ARG A 134 -11.42 -11.48 0.46
N VAL A 135 -11.40 -12.16 1.60
CA VAL A 135 -10.64 -11.75 2.77
C VAL A 135 -9.61 -12.82 3.10
N TRP A 136 -8.37 -12.40 3.32
CA TRP A 136 -7.31 -13.25 3.85
C TRP A 136 -6.76 -12.63 5.14
N ARG A 137 -6.39 -13.48 6.10
CA ARG A 137 -5.84 -13.03 7.39
C ARG A 137 -4.61 -13.87 7.72
N GLN A 138 -3.53 -13.21 8.10
CA GLN A 138 -2.31 -13.87 8.54
C GLN A 138 -1.58 -13.02 9.58
N GLY A 139 -1.57 -13.47 10.84
CA GLY A 139 -0.91 -12.73 11.92
C GLY A 139 -1.42 -11.29 11.99
N LYS A 140 -0.51 -10.32 11.88
CA LYS A 140 -0.77 -8.87 11.93
C LYS A 140 -1.17 -8.26 10.58
N SER A 141 -1.60 -9.09 9.64
CA SER A 141 -1.96 -8.68 8.28
C SER A 141 -3.36 -9.13 7.88
N VAL A 142 -4.03 -8.28 7.10
CA VAL A 142 -5.31 -8.56 6.46
C VAL A 142 -5.26 -8.09 5.02
N ASP A 143 -5.70 -8.95 4.11
CA ASP A 143 -5.84 -8.62 2.70
C ASP A 143 -7.32 -8.65 2.31
N VAL A 144 -7.76 -7.64 1.56
CA VAL A 144 -9.05 -7.61 0.88
C VAL A 144 -8.78 -7.57 -0.62
N THR A 145 -9.19 -8.63 -1.31
CA THR A 145 -9.08 -8.74 -2.77
C THR A 145 -10.46 -8.62 -3.39
N PHE A 146 -10.58 -7.88 -4.49
CA PHE A 146 -11.83 -7.75 -5.25
C PHE A 146 -11.55 -7.62 -6.74
N ASP A 147 -12.56 -7.89 -7.55
CA ASP A 147 -12.46 -7.81 -9.01
C ASP A 147 -13.14 -6.51 -9.47
N CYS A 148 -12.41 -5.68 -10.20
CA CYS A 148 -12.87 -4.40 -10.71
C CYS A 148 -13.16 -4.50 -12.21
N VAL A 149 -14.45 -4.39 -12.56
CA VAL A 149 -14.91 -4.14 -13.93
C VAL A 149 -15.11 -2.64 -14.08
N SER A 150 -14.40 -2.01 -15.02
CA SER A 150 -14.46 -0.56 -15.22
C SER A 150 -14.17 -0.19 -16.67
N VAL A 151 -15.12 0.52 -17.29
CA VAL A 151 -14.95 1.08 -18.64
C VAL A 151 -13.74 2.02 -18.70
N ARG A 152 -13.48 2.76 -17.62
CA ARG A 152 -12.36 3.69 -17.50
C ARG A 152 -11.01 2.96 -17.53
N VAL A 153 -10.92 1.84 -16.82
CA VAL A 153 -9.73 0.98 -16.80
C VAL A 153 -9.60 0.20 -18.10
N GLY A 154 -10.71 -0.10 -18.76
CA GLY A 154 -10.80 -1.04 -19.88
C GLY A 154 -10.86 -2.51 -19.43
N SER A 155 -11.20 -2.75 -18.16
CA SER A 155 -11.41 -4.10 -17.64
C SER A 155 -12.85 -4.57 -17.90
N THR A 156 -13.02 -5.88 -18.07
CA THR A 156 -14.31 -6.51 -18.41
C THR A 156 -14.65 -7.60 -17.39
N SER A 157 -15.87 -8.15 -17.45
CA SER A 157 -16.24 -9.31 -16.61
C SER A 157 -15.40 -10.56 -16.90
N ASP A 158 -14.88 -10.67 -18.13
CA ASP A 158 -14.06 -11.81 -18.54
C ASP A 158 -12.60 -11.61 -18.12
N ILE A 159 -12.13 -10.35 -18.17
CA ILE A 159 -10.79 -9.94 -17.78
C ILE A 159 -10.91 -8.75 -16.82
N PRO A 160 -11.25 -9.00 -15.54
CA PRO A 160 -11.31 -7.93 -14.55
C PRO A 160 -9.90 -7.49 -14.15
N LEU A 161 -9.78 -6.25 -13.69
CA LEU A 161 -8.62 -5.82 -12.91
C LEU A 161 -8.83 -6.35 -11.50
N GLN A 162 -8.00 -7.28 -11.05
CA GLN A 162 -8.04 -7.72 -9.66
C GLN A 162 -7.19 -6.79 -8.81
N VAL A 163 -7.77 -6.31 -7.72
CA VAL A 163 -7.14 -5.39 -6.78
C VAL A 163 -7.04 -6.05 -5.42
N THR A 164 -5.86 -6.01 -4.82
CA THR A 164 -5.63 -6.39 -3.43
C THR A 164 -5.19 -5.17 -2.64
N ALA A 165 -5.93 -4.83 -1.58
CA ALA A 165 -5.48 -3.94 -0.53
C ALA A 165 -4.99 -4.81 0.64
N ALA A 166 -3.74 -4.61 1.07
CA ALA A 166 -3.10 -5.35 2.14
C ALA A 166 -2.71 -4.40 3.27
N PHE A 167 -3.32 -4.57 4.44
CA PHE A 167 -2.90 -3.91 5.66
C PHE A 167 -1.91 -4.79 6.42
N GLN A 168 -0.82 -4.19 6.91
CA GLN A 168 0.10 -4.85 7.83
C GLN A 168 0.53 -3.92 8.95
N GLU A 169 0.38 -4.39 10.18
CA GLU A 169 0.94 -3.74 11.35
C GLU A 169 2.39 -4.21 11.58
N GLN A 170 3.31 -3.26 11.83
CA GLN A 170 4.76 -3.53 11.86
C GLN A 170 5.40 -3.41 13.25
N TRP A 171 4.65 -3.01 14.28
CA TRP A 171 5.21 -2.75 15.61
C TRP A 171 4.95 -3.90 16.59
N GLN A 172 5.93 -4.16 17.46
CA GLN A 172 5.94 -5.35 18.33
C GLN A 172 4.97 -5.25 19.51
N GLY A 173 4.86 -4.06 20.14
CA GLY A 173 4.04 -3.81 21.33
C GLY A 173 2.51 -3.84 21.11
N SER A 174 2.07 -4.21 19.92
CA SER A 174 0.64 -4.29 19.59
C SER A 174 -0.11 -5.35 20.40
N LYS A 175 -1.38 -5.05 20.67
CA LYS A 175 -2.38 -5.99 21.21
C LYS A 175 -2.64 -7.20 20.28
N GLY A 176 -2.20 -7.12 19.02
CA GLY A 176 -2.18 -8.22 18.07
C GLY A 176 -3.56 -8.60 17.49
N PRO A 177 -3.59 -9.60 16.60
CA PRO A 177 -4.79 -9.92 15.81
C PRO A 177 -5.97 -10.44 16.60
N THR A 178 -5.74 -11.03 17.78
CA THR A 178 -6.84 -11.50 18.65
C THR A 178 -7.70 -10.33 19.13
N ALA A 179 -7.07 -9.19 19.45
CA ALA A 179 -7.78 -7.99 19.92
C ALA A 179 -8.14 -7.03 18.77
N LEU A 180 -7.26 -6.89 17.78
CA LEU A 180 -7.36 -5.88 16.73
C LEU A 180 -7.80 -6.45 15.37
N GLY A 181 -8.14 -7.73 15.28
CA GLY A 181 -8.44 -8.37 14.00
C GLY A 181 -9.61 -7.73 13.24
N GLN A 182 -10.63 -7.20 13.93
CA GLN A 182 -11.72 -6.47 13.27
C GLN A 182 -11.28 -5.06 12.84
N ASP A 183 -10.38 -4.44 13.60
CA ASP A 183 -9.81 -3.14 13.26
C ASP A 183 -8.94 -3.25 12.00
N TYR A 184 -8.10 -4.29 11.89
CA TYR A 184 -7.32 -4.54 10.68
C TYR A 184 -8.23 -4.70 9.45
N LEU A 185 -9.35 -5.43 9.59
CA LEU A 185 -10.32 -5.59 8.49
C LEU A 185 -10.99 -4.26 8.12
N ALA A 186 -11.39 -3.45 9.11
CA ALA A 186 -12.02 -2.15 8.86
C ALA A 186 -11.09 -1.18 8.13
N VAL A 187 -9.80 -1.13 8.50
CA VAL A 187 -8.80 -0.31 7.79
C VAL A 187 -8.64 -0.78 6.35
N THR A 188 -8.45 -2.08 6.15
CA THR A 188 -8.23 -2.68 4.82
C THR A 188 -9.45 -2.49 3.92
N HIS A 189 -10.66 -2.71 4.46
CA HIS A 189 -11.93 -2.51 3.75
C HIS A 189 -12.13 -1.06 3.31
N SER A 190 -11.90 -0.09 4.22
CA SER A 190 -12.04 1.33 3.88
C SER A 190 -11.11 1.72 2.72
N ALA A 191 -9.85 1.28 2.79
CA ALA A 191 -8.87 1.52 1.74
C ALA A 191 -9.28 0.88 0.40
N ALA A 192 -9.72 -0.38 0.42
CA ALA A 192 -10.20 -1.10 -0.75
C ALA A 192 -11.39 -0.41 -1.40
N LEU A 193 -12.39 -0.01 -0.59
CA LEU A 193 -13.61 0.65 -1.06
C LEU A 193 -13.31 2.03 -1.67
N ALA A 194 -12.40 2.79 -1.07
CA ALA A 194 -11.96 4.08 -1.61
C ALA A 194 -11.30 3.92 -2.99
N VAL A 195 -10.45 2.91 -3.15
CA VAL A 195 -9.80 2.60 -4.44
C VAL A 195 -10.80 2.08 -5.48
N ALA A 196 -11.74 1.21 -5.09
CA ALA A 196 -12.79 0.71 -5.98
C ALA A 196 -13.62 1.87 -6.56
N LYS A 197 -14.02 2.82 -5.72
CA LYS A 197 -14.72 4.04 -6.13
C LYS A 197 -13.89 4.90 -7.06
N ALA A 198 -12.61 5.10 -6.73
CA ALA A 198 -11.70 5.92 -7.54
C ALA A 198 -11.43 5.31 -8.93
N LEU A 199 -11.38 3.99 -9.04
CA LEU A 199 -11.29 3.23 -10.31
C LEU A 199 -12.61 3.21 -11.09
N GLY A 200 -13.72 3.60 -10.47
CA GLY A 200 -15.06 3.52 -11.05
C GLY A 200 -15.47 2.07 -11.33
N CYS A 201 -15.16 1.16 -10.40
CA CYS A 201 -15.58 -0.23 -10.51
C CYS A 201 -17.12 -0.32 -10.46
N VAL A 202 -17.70 -1.14 -11.34
CA VAL A 202 -19.13 -1.50 -11.26
C VAL A 202 -19.42 -2.08 -9.88
N ASP A 203 -20.47 -1.58 -9.23
CA ASP A 203 -20.92 -1.96 -7.88
C ASP A 203 -19.79 -1.95 -6.84
N ASP A 204 -18.87 -0.99 -6.93
CA ASP A 204 -17.68 -0.88 -6.05
C ASP A 204 -16.85 -2.19 -6.01
N GLY A 205 -16.83 -2.96 -7.11
CA GLY A 205 -16.16 -4.25 -7.17
C GLY A 205 -16.85 -5.35 -6.34
N GLY A 206 -18.12 -5.15 -6.02
CA GLY A 206 -18.91 -6.01 -5.13
C GLY A 206 -18.61 -5.81 -3.65
N LEU A 207 -17.75 -4.85 -3.28
CA LEU A 207 -17.44 -4.58 -1.88
C LEU A 207 -18.69 -4.07 -1.14
N PRO A 208 -19.03 -4.65 0.03
CA PRO A 208 -20.15 -4.17 0.81
C PRO A 208 -19.86 -2.78 1.39
N ALA A 209 -20.91 -2.09 1.83
CA ALA A 209 -20.77 -0.77 2.46
C ALA A 209 -20.01 -0.82 3.79
N ARG A 210 -20.01 -1.98 4.47
CA ARG A 210 -19.38 -2.16 5.77
C ARG A 210 -18.45 -3.38 5.81
N ALA A 211 -17.36 -3.27 6.56
CA ALA A 211 -16.36 -4.32 6.69
C ALA A 211 -16.93 -5.63 7.27
N GLN A 212 -17.92 -5.56 8.16
CA GLN A 212 -18.51 -6.74 8.82
C GLN A 212 -19.39 -7.58 7.88
N GLU A 213 -19.75 -7.04 6.72
CA GLU A 213 -20.53 -7.72 5.68
C GLU A 213 -19.63 -8.42 4.65
N LEU A 214 -18.30 -8.28 4.76
CA LEU A 214 -17.36 -9.03 3.93
C LEU A 214 -17.47 -10.52 4.22
N PRO A 215 -17.19 -11.39 3.23
CA PRO A 215 -17.16 -12.82 3.46
C PRO A 215 -16.13 -13.18 4.54
N PRO A 216 -16.33 -14.30 5.25
CA PRO A 216 -15.37 -14.78 6.21
C PRO A 216 -14.02 -14.99 5.54
N ALA A 217 -12.94 -14.78 6.31
CA ALA A 217 -11.60 -15.00 5.78
C ALA A 217 -11.42 -16.47 5.38
N ALA A 218 -10.83 -16.71 4.21
CA ALA A 218 -10.42 -18.06 3.84
C ALA A 218 -9.39 -18.55 4.87
N GLY A 219 -9.55 -19.79 5.35
CA GLY A 219 -8.65 -20.36 6.35
C GLY A 219 -7.22 -20.48 5.82
N ALA A 220 -6.24 -20.47 6.72
CA ALA A 220 -4.79 -20.50 6.45
C ALA A 220 -4.27 -21.69 5.61
N GLY A 221 -5.14 -22.62 5.20
CA GLY A 221 -4.79 -23.81 4.41
C GLY A 221 -4.83 -23.60 2.89
N SER A 222 -5.13 -22.41 2.38
CA SER A 222 -5.22 -22.15 0.94
C SER A 222 -4.69 -20.76 0.61
N ALA A 223 -3.38 -20.56 0.78
CA ALA A 223 -2.73 -19.38 0.21
C ALA A 223 -3.01 -19.35 -1.31
N PRO A 224 -3.38 -18.20 -1.90
CA PRO A 224 -3.45 -18.10 -3.35
C PRO A 224 -2.08 -18.43 -3.93
N ALA A 225 -2.05 -19.27 -4.97
CA ALA A 225 -0.85 -19.57 -5.73
C ALA A 225 -0.26 -18.25 -6.25
N GLY A 226 1.06 -18.10 -6.15
CA GLY A 226 1.78 -16.94 -6.68
C GLY A 226 2.14 -15.83 -5.68
N ARG A 227 1.97 -16.00 -4.36
CA ARG A 227 2.52 -15.02 -3.40
C ARG A 227 4.04 -15.22 -3.27
N PRO A 228 4.90 -14.24 -3.64
CA PRO A 228 6.29 -14.27 -3.19
C PRO A 228 6.31 -14.20 -1.66
N ALA A 229 7.08 -15.08 -1.04
CA ALA A 229 7.37 -14.99 0.38
C ALA A 229 8.05 -13.63 0.69
N PRO A 230 7.84 -13.06 1.90
CA PRO A 230 8.49 -11.82 2.30
C PRO A 230 10.02 -11.91 2.24
#